data_AF-A0A960TVP4-F1
#
_entry.id   AF-A0A960TVP4-F1
#
_cell.length_a   1.000
_cell.length_b   1.000
_cell.length_c   1.000
_cell.angle_alpha   90.00
_cell.angle_beta   90.00
_cell.angle_gamma   90.00
#
_symmetry.space_group_name_H-M   'P 1'
#
loop_
_entity.id
_entity.type
_entity.pdbx_description
1 polymer ?
#
loop_
_entity_poly.entity_id
_entity_poly.type
_entity_poly.pdbx_seq_one_letter_code
_entity_poly.pdbx_strand_id
1 'polypeptide(L)'
;MPNHLNWIVIAMVVTFAFTAIPTAGCGGDDDDDDDDTVDDDTVDDDDTVDDDTGDDDTVDDDTGDDDTVDDDDDDTAVAMLPGPGQEGYDEALEDKAWRYDRQFHNFNAVGTHGITTDVGVDINDTADRELIRAFLQDSDEWSFEDYTAALAGSEAKDAYDVIDSWFKVAGMYGGVGIAADAYRYAVLKEQGYPQEDVDRAHSFVEQGIDALILTHDITGDNGLIARGWARLDAPGFSQQVETTPLFDNENNPLPPEKNNGEWRDDNSEGGQYPDVIWEDSCSRDMYIGWATAMGGIWEVIRDDDSFDAAKKAKLQEIAKKMVEQLEVIRPSGYDLEIWDPDGRQTFHGFLNEHSVDRIYVPGNFLKNGLISGMAVGIVSALAYVAEDPDVDSYLYDTLLGEGRALNEHFRANMLGYNVGYQTNFSGVNMAYMGAWLTVRYVQDAQTKQDMQYAIDNYLWNLDGSKWFDERDVNDTLFNYYTAGGLSGSSAFNSAETPFDPAIVDPGTQTLRDYRDAPYWDYKVENCDDSEIESGHCVGNDGVTEWEVLGEVGRNDDLIADSPVPMAIRPPSNYHWRSNPYKPNGGGNGGNMNSAIDFRYAYWLGRYVK
;
A
#
# COMPACT_ATOMS: atom_id res chain seq x y z
N MET A 1 -43.62 18.03 3.33
CA MET A 1 -42.66 18.92 2.65
C MET A 1 -41.29 18.59 3.22
N PRO A 2 -40.50 17.71 2.57
CA PRO A 2 -39.21 17.28 3.11
C PRO A 2 -38.06 18.25 2.78
N ASN A 3 -37.21 18.51 3.77
CA ASN A 3 -35.74 18.56 3.70
C ASN A 3 -35.00 19.43 2.66
N HIS A 4 -35.60 20.47 2.05
CA HIS A 4 -34.82 21.47 1.30
C HIS A 4 -33.74 22.19 2.13
N LEU A 5 -33.89 22.24 3.47
CA LEU A 5 -32.92 22.90 4.34
C LEU A 5 -31.63 22.08 4.53
N ASN A 6 -31.72 20.74 4.55
CA ASN A 6 -30.55 19.88 4.76
C ASN A 6 -29.62 19.90 3.55
N TRP A 7 -30.15 19.87 2.33
CA TRP A 7 -29.35 19.95 1.11
C TRP A 7 -28.55 21.25 1.00
N ILE A 8 -29.11 22.38 1.46
CA ILE A 8 -28.39 23.66 1.47
C ILE A 8 -27.26 23.63 2.51
N VAL A 9 -27.46 23.02 3.68
CA VAL A 9 -26.41 22.88 4.69
C VAL A 9 -25.31 21.92 4.23
N ILE A 10 -25.67 20.78 3.62
CA ILE A 10 -24.70 19.82 3.05
C ILE A 10 -23.90 20.51 1.94
N ALA A 11 -24.56 21.17 0.98
CA ALA A 11 -23.88 21.92 -0.07
C ALA A 11 -22.96 23.01 0.52
N MET A 12 -23.42 23.78 1.52
CA MET A 12 -22.57 24.79 2.16
C MET A 12 -21.39 24.20 2.92
N VAL A 13 -21.53 23.05 3.60
CA VAL A 13 -20.45 22.38 4.33
C VAL A 13 -19.46 21.74 3.36
N VAL A 14 -19.93 21.09 2.29
CA VAL A 14 -19.10 20.55 1.22
C VAL A 14 -18.34 21.70 0.54
N THR A 15 -19.03 22.76 0.09
CA THR A 15 -18.35 23.92 -0.49
C THR A 15 -17.36 24.55 0.49
N PHE A 16 -17.69 24.75 1.78
CA PHE A 16 -16.72 25.30 2.74
C PHE A 16 -15.53 24.37 3.00
N ALA A 17 -15.72 23.05 3.04
CA ALA A 17 -14.61 22.11 3.15
C ALA A 17 -13.70 22.24 1.92
N PHE A 18 -14.26 22.11 0.71
CA PHE A 18 -13.49 22.16 -0.54
C PHE A 18 -12.90 23.55 -0.86
N THR A 19 -13.47 24.67 -0.39
CA THR A 19 -12.93 26.02 -0.65
C THR A 19 -12.15 26.66 0.50
N ALA A 20 -12.16 26.09 1.71
CA ALA A 20 -11.46 26.65 2.88
C ALA A 20 -10.45 25.70 3.53
N ILE A 21 -10.27 24.49 2.99
CA ILE A 21 -9.05 23.71 3.22
C ILE A 21 -7.91 24.42 2.46
N PRO A 22 -6.89 24.99 3.14
CA PRO A 22 -5.63 25.25 2.44
C PRO A 22 -5.12 23.90 1.92
N THR A 23 -4.64 23.88 0.69
CA THR A 23 -4.08 22.74 -0.04
C THR A 23 -2.80 22.19 0.59
N ALA A 24 -2.89 21.79 1.85
CA ALA A 24 -1.97 20.88 2.51
C ALA A 24 -2.21 19.47 1.94
N GLY A 25 -1.87 19.29 0.66
CA GLY A 25 -1.57 17.97 0.14
C GLY A 25 -0.42 17.38 0.96
N CYS A 26 -0.42 16.05 1.10
CA CYS A 26 0.86 15.35 1.27
C CYS A 26 1.71 15.74 0.05
N GLY A 27 2.84 16.42 0.28
CA GLY A 27 3.47 17.33 -0.68
C GLY A 27 3.51 16.85 -2.13
N GLY A 28 2.94 17.67 -3.01
CA GLY A 28 3.04 17.62 -4.46
C GLY A 28 2.79 19.04 -4.96
N ASP A 29 3.86 19.71 -5.38
CA ASP A 29 3.79 20.87 -6.28
C ASP A 29 3.40 20.36 -7.68
N ASP A 30 2.69 21.16 -8.51
CA ASP A 30 2.67 21.13 -10.01
C ASP A 30 1.52 22.04 -10.58
N ASP A 31 1.57 23.37 -10.40
CA ASP A 31 0.60 24.38 -10.95
C ASP A 31 0.65 24.44 -12.53
N ASP A 32 -0.41 24.59 -13.37
CA ASP A 32 -0.99 25.88 -13.90
C ASP A 32 -2.20 25.76 -14.95
N ASP A 33 -3.39 26.33 -14.66
CA ASP A 33 -4.66 26.49 -15.45
C ASP A 33 -4.67 26.77 -17.02
N ASP A 34 -5.72 26.32 -17.79
CA ASP A 34 -6.75 27.17 -18.51
C ASP A 34 -7.58 26.53 -19.70
N ASP A 35 -8.89 26.29 -19.46
CA ASP A 35 -10.15 26.56 -20.24
C ASP A 35 -10.59 26.01 -21.66
N ASP A 36 -11.92 25.79 -21.76
CA ASP A 36 -12.86 25.99 -22.92
C ASP A 36 -13.45 24.87 -23.89
N THR A 37 -14.18 23.88 -23.35
CA THR A 37 -15.63 23.52 -23.69
C THR A 37 -16.19 22.63 -24.88
N VAL A 38 -17.27 21.85 -24.51
CA VAL A 38 -18.57 21.37 -25.15
C VAL A 38 -18.82 20.04 -25.96
N ASP A 39 -19.74 19.19 -25.40
CA ASP A 39 -21.00 18.52 -25.94
C ASP A 39 -21.09 17.23 -26.85
N ASP A 40 -22.28 16.57 -26.72
CA ASP A 40 -23.05 15.64 -27.63
C ASP A 40 -22.59 14.14 -27.84
N ASP A 41 -23.37 13.04 -27.62
CA ASP A 41 -24.49 12.69 -26.71
C ASP A 41 -24.80 11.13 -26.68
N THR A 42 -24.94 10.50 -25.49
CA THR A 42 -25.91 9.39 -25.11
C THR A 42 -25.83 7.86 -25.49
N VAL A 43 -26.55 7.08 -24.65
CA VAL A 43 -27.26 5.76 -24.84
C VAL A 43 -26.48 4.46 -24.52
N ASP A 44 -27.01 3.37 -23.92
CA ASP A 44 -28.10 2.99 -22.96
C ASP A 44 -28.21 1.43 -23.01
N ASP A 45 -29.03 0.82 -22.16
CA ASP A 45 -29.47 -0.60 -22.11
C ASP A 45 -28.45 -1.68 -21.64
N ASP A 46 -28.80 -2.76 -20.93
CA ASP A 46 -29.71 -3.14 -19.82
C ASP A 46 -29.63 -4.70 -19.70
N ASP A 47 -30.20 -5.28 -18.63
CA ASP A 47 -30.61 -6.71 -18.47
C ASP A 47 -29.55 -7.86 -18.42
N THR A 48 -29.68 -8.99 -17.68
CA THR A 48 -30.32 -9.38 -16.39
C THR A 48 -30.06 -10.88 -16.10
N VAL A 49 -29.79 -11.24 -14.83
CA VAL A 49 -30.38 -12.35 -14.00
C VAL A 49 -30.64 -13.78 -14.58
N ASP A 50 -30.08 -14.82 -13.94
CA ASP A 50 -30.74 -16.01 -13.26
C ASP A 50 -29.64 -17.02 -12.85
N ASP A 51 -29.52 -17.47 -11.59
CA ASP A 51 -30.23 -18.57 -10.88
C ASP A 51 -30.01 -19.98 -11.46
N ASP A 52 -29.39 -20.88 -10.68
CA ASP A 52 -29.95 -22.22 -10.42
C ASP A 52 -29.25 -22.93 -9.22
N THR A 53 -30.01 -23.78 -8.52
CA THR A 53 -29.68 -24.34 -7.18
C THR A 53 -29.57 -25.88 -7.11
N GLY A 54 -28.79 -26.41 -6.15
CA GLY A 54 -28.86 -27.81 -5.65
C GLY A 54 -27.90 -28.81 -6.35
N ASP A 55 -27.66 -30.03 -5.84
CA ASP A 55 -28.15 -30.77 -4.66
C ASP A 55 -27.21 -32.01 -4.42
N ASP A 56 -27.24 -32.61 -3.22
CA ASP A 56 -26.74 -33.94 -2.71
C ASP A 56 -25.51 -34.71 -3.33
N ASP A 57 -24.87 -35.74 -2.76
CA ASP A 57 -25.14 -36.60 -1.58
C ASP A 57 -23.87 -37.34 -1.03
N THR A 58 -24.00 -37.85 0.21
CA THR A 58 -23.30 -39.01 0.84
C THR A 58 -21.81 -39.41 0.60
N VAL A 59 -21.07 -39.45 1.72
CA VAL A 59 -20.38 -40.64 2.34
C VAL A 59 -19.78 -41.72 1.41
N ASP A 60 -18.46 -41.92 1.53
CA ASP A 60 -17.83 -43.25 1.36
C ASP A 60 -16.82 -43.57 2.49
N ASP A 61 -16.57 -44.86 2.71
CA ASP A 61 -15.74 -45.49 3.75
C ASP A 61 -14.79 -46.47 3.06
N ASP A 62 -13.49 -46.18 3.04
CA ASP A 62 -12.50 -47.21 2.73
C ASP A 62 -11.28 -47.16 3.64
N THR A 63 -10.88 -48.36 4.08
CA THR A 63 -9.85 -48.54 5.11
C THR A 63 -8.62 -49.24 4.55
N GLY A 64 -7.58 -48.44 4.30
CA GLY A 64 -6.20 -48.88 4.17
C GLY A 64 -5.80 -49.38 2.78
N ASP A 65 -5.24 -48.47 1.99
CA ASP A 65 -4.15 -48.80 1.07
C ASP A 65 -2.84 -48.11 1.52
N ASP A 66 -1.72 -48.62 1.02
CA ASP A 66 -0.33 -48.21 1.35
C ASP A 66 0.33 -47.67 0.08
N ASP A 67 -0.16 -46.51 -0.37
CA ASP A 67 0.44 -45.76 -1.47
C ASP A 67 1.26 -44.59 -0.88
N THR A 68 2.58 -44.63 -1.10
CA THR A 68 3.53 -43.59 -0.66
C THR A 68 3.73 -42.51 -1.72
N VAL A 69 2.64 -42.24 -2.44
CA VAL A 69 2.40 -41.10 -3.33
C VAL A 69 0.92 -40.80 -3.14
N ASP A 70 0.60 -39.85 -2.25
CA ASP A 70 -0.74 -39.25 -2.24
C ASP A 70 -0.86 -38.45 -3.53
N ASP A 71 -1.39 -39.08 -4.58
CA ASP A 71 -1.96 -38.42 -5.76
C ASP A 71 -3.30 -37.74 -5.36
N ASP A 72 -3.31 -37.02 -4.23
CA ASP A 72 -4.38 -36.09 -3.81
C ASP A 72 -4.27 -34.81 -4.67
N ASP A 73 -4.40 -35.01 -5.99
CA ASP A 73 -4.27 -34.04 -7.08
C ASP A 73 -5.45 -33.03 -7.13
N ASP A 74 -6.37 -33.09 -6.16
CA ASP A 74 -7.75 -32.60 -6.29
C ASP A 74 -8.07 -31.32 -5.48
N ASP A 75 -7.07 -30.66 -4.88
CA ASP A 75 -7.25 -29.35 -4.24
C ASP A 75 -5.96 -28.49 -4.22
N THR A 76 -5.24 -28.42 -5.35
CA THR A 76 -4.15 -27.44 -5.52
C THR A 76 -4.72 -26.04 -5.72
N ALA A 77 -5.10 -25.38 -4.62
CA ALA A 77 -5.62 -24.02 -4.62
C ALA A 77 -4.73 -23.08 -5.46
N VAL A 78 -5.30 -22.63 -6.58
CA VAL A 78 -4.55 -21.96 -7.65
C VAL A 78 -4.36 -20.50 -7.28
N ALA A 79 -3.12 -20.06 -7.10
CA ALA A 79 -2.79 -18.67 -6.80
C ALA A 79 -3.13 -17.75 -7.98
N MET A 80 -3.35 -16.44 -7.74
CA MET A 80 -3.58 -15.46 -8.81
C MET A 80 -2.42 -15.43 -9.84
N LEU A 81 -1.19 -15.68 -9.39
CA LEU A 81 -0.03 -15.93 -10.24
C LEU A 81 0.46 -17.38 -10.07
N PRO A 82 0.46 -18.20 -11.13
CA PRO A 82 1.05 -19.54 -11.08
C PRO A 82 2.56 -19.51 -10.81
N GLY A 83 3.05 -20.49 -10.04
CA GLY A 83 4.48 -20.72 -9.78
C GLY A 83 5.08 -21.86 -10.60
N PRO A 84 6.39 -22.15 -10.43
CA PRO A 84 7.10 -23.21 -11.15
C PRO A 84 6.36 -24.56 -11.11
N GLY A 85 6.12 -25.13 -12.29
CA GLY A 85 5.42 -26.41 -12.45
C GLY A 85 3.89 -26.30 -12.58
N GLN A 86 3.28 -25.13 -12.32
CA GLN A 86 1.86 -24.87 -12.54
C GLN A 86 1.58 -24.39 -13.98
N GLU A 87 0.37 -24.62 -14.49
CA GLU A 87 -0.04 -24.09 -15.80
C GLU A 87 -0.13 -22.55 -15.74
N GLY A 88 0.32 -21.88 -16.81
CA GLY A 88 0.35 -20.41 -16.87
C GLY A 88 1.58 -19.75 -16.21
N TYR A 89 2.53 -20.52 -15.68
CA TYR A 89 3.77 -19.99 -15.11
C TYR A 89 4.57 -19.08 -16.08
N ASP A 90 4.93 -17.88 -15.62
CA ASP A 90 5.62 -16.85 -16.40
C ASP A 90 7.06 -16.66 -15.88
N GLU A 91 7.98 -17.48 -16.41
CA GLU A 91 9.42 -17.47 -16.09
C GLU A 91 10.06 -16.09 -16.27
N ALA A 92 9.65 -15.33 -17.29
CA ALA A 92 10.20 -14.00 -17.55
C ALA A 92 9.73 -12.95 -16.53
N LEU A 93 8.52 -13.09 -16.00
CA LEU A 93 8.01 -12.28 -14.90
C LEU A 93 8.68 -12.65 -13.57
N GLU A 94 8.99 -13.92 -13.33
CA GLU A 94 9.75 -14.35 -12.15
C GLU A 94 11.19 -13.83 -12.18
N ASP A 95 11.90 -13.94 -13.31
CA ASP A 95 13.23 -13.37 -13.48
C ASP A 95 13.23 -11.86 -13.17
N LYS A 96 12.16 -11.16 -13.53
CA LYS A 96 11.97 -9.73 -13.25
C LYS A 96 11.76 -9.46 -11.76
N ALA A 97 10.95 -10.27 -11.08
CA ALA A 97 10.81 -10.21 -9.63
C ALA A 97 12.13 -10.47 -8.90
N TRP A 98 12.93 -11.43 -9.39
CA TRP A 98 14.26 -11.70 -8.85
C TRP A 98 15.23 -10.53 -8.99
N ARG A 99 15.21 -9.82 -10.14
CA ARG A 99 15.96 -8.56 -10.30
C ARG A 99 15.50 -7.49 -9.31
N TYR A 100 14.19 -7.39 -9.07
CA TYR A 100 13.64 -6.43 -8.12
C TYR A 100 13.97 -6.72 -6.66
N ASP A 101 13.88 -7.97 -6.23
CA ASP A 101 14.31 -8.36 -4.87
C ASP A 101 15.81 -8.09 -4.67
N ARG A 102 16.65 -8.39 -5.68
CA ARG A 102 18.08 -8.09 -5.60
C ARG A 102 18.36 -6.59 -5.55
N GLN A 103 17.67 -5.76 -6.35
CA GLN A 103 17.79 -4.30 -6.26
C GLN A 103 17.39 -3.83 -4.85
N PHE A 104 16.27 -4.33 -4.35
CA PHE A 104 15.72 -3.93 -3.06
C PHE A 104 16.68 -4.26 -1.90
N HIS A 105 17.06 -5.53 -1.76
CA HIS A 105 17.86 -5.99 -0.62
C HIS A 105 19.34 -5.61 -0.70
N ASN A 106 19.90 -5.32 -1.89
CA ASN A 106 21.29 -4.85 -2.00
C ASN A 106 21.43 -3.32 -1.97
N PHE A 107 20.39 -2.55 -2.30
CA PHE A 107 20.50 -1.08 -2.34
C PHE A 107 19.42 -0.39 -1.50
N ASN A 108 18.14 -0.57 -1.83
CA ASN A 108 17.04 0.18 -1.22
C ASN A 108 16.83 -0.09 0.28
N ALA A 109 17.23 -1.26 0.79
CA ALA A 109 16.95 -1.70 2.15
C ALA A 109 18.16 -1.69 3.11
N VAL A 110 19.39 -1.58 2.58
CA VAL A 110 20.63 -1.75 3.34
C VAL A 110 20.88 -0.62 4.35
N GLY A 111 20.54 0.62 3.97
CA GLY A 111 20.65 1.80 4.85
C GLY A 111 19.53 1.92 5.90
N THR A 112 18.59 0.96 5.95
CA THR A 112 17.28 1.09 6.60
C THR A 112 16.80 -0.20 7.28
N HIS A 113 17.73 -1.00 7.83
CA HIS A 113 17.44 -2.26 8.54
C HIS A 113 16.48 -3.22 7.78
N GLY A 114 16.59 -3.30 6.46
CA GLY A 114 15.73 -4.18 5.65
C GLY A 114 14.43 -3.54 5.16
N ILE A 115 14.06 -2.32 5.59
CA ILE A 115 12.82 -1.66 5.14
C ILE A 115 13.05 -0.81 3.88
N THR A 116 12.04 -0.78 3.00
CA THR A 116 11.88 0.12 1.85
C THR A 116 12.32 1.57 2.12
N THR A 117 13.27 2.04 1.32
CA THR A 117 13.40 3.46 0.99
C THR A 117 13.91 3.63 -0.45
N ASP A 118 13.82 4.84 -0.99
CA ASP A 118 14.46 5.18 -2.26
C ASP A 118 15.93 5.54 -2.02
N VAL A 119 16.77 5.45 -3.06
CA VAL A 119 18.20 5.74 -2.96
C VAL A 119 18.68 6.65 -4.08
N GLY A 120 19.62 7.54 -3.79
CA GLY A 120 20.24 8.46 -4.73
C GLY A 120 21.61 7.98 -5.20
N VAL A 121 21.86 8.11 -6.50
CA VAL A 121 23.16 7.86 -7.15
C VAL A 121 23.40 8.97 -8.17
N ASP A 122 24.50 9.72 -8.03
CA ASP A 122 24.85 10.84 -8.91
C ASP A 122 24.79 10.41 -10.38
N ILE A 123 23.95 11.10 -11.17
CA ILE A 123 23.80 10.90 -12.61
C ILE A 123 25.14 11.03 -13.37
N ASN A 124 26.13 11.70 -12.78
CA ASN A 124 27.47 11.84 -13.32
C ASN A 124 28.39 10.65 -13.00
N ASP A 125 28.10 9.83 -11.99
CA ASP A 125 28.83 8.57 -11.76
C ASP A 125 28.31 7.45 -12.67
N THR A 126 28.67 7.58 -13.94
CA THR A 126 28.35 6.58 -14.97
C THR A 126 29.01 5.22 -14.72
N ALA A 127 30.03 5.13 -13.84
CA ALA A 127 30.71 3.88 -13.57
C ALA A 127 29.91 3.02 -12.59
N ASP A 128 29.48 3.63 -11.49
CA ASP A 128 28.72 2.92 -10.46
C ASP A 128 27.29 2.62 -10.91
N ARG A 129 26.66 3.53 -11.68
CA ARG A 129 25.36 3.25 -12.31
C ARG A 129 25.39 2.10 -13.31
N GLU A 130 26.47 1.98 -14.09
CA GLU A 130 26.67 0.83 -15.00
C GLU A 130 27.00 -0.45 -14.23
N LEU A 131 27.70 -0.35 -13.08
CA LEU A 131 27.98 -1.49 -12.22
C LEU A 131 26.70 -2.06 -11.58
N ILE A 132 25.80 -1.19 -11.11
CA ILE A 132 24.46 -1.55 -10.62
C ILE A 132 23.62 -2.16 -11.75
N ARG A 133 23.64 -1.58 -12.96
CA ARG A 133 22.95 -2.13 -14.13
C ARG A 133 23.45 -3.54 -14.47
N ALA A 134 24.76 -3.72 -14.59
CA ALA A 134 25.37 -4.99 -14.97
C ALA A 134 25.16 -6.08 -13.91
N PHE A 135 25.15 -5.73 -12.62
CA PHE A 135 24.77 -6.64 -11.53
C PHE A 135 23.32 -7.14 -11.67
N LEU A 136 22.36 -6.23 -11.91
CA LEU A 136 20.95 -6.57 -11.94
C LEU A 136 20.50 -7.21 -13.26
N GLN A 137 21.12 -6.86 -14.39
CA GLN A 137 20.69 -7.29 -15.73
C GLN A 137 21.57 -8.38 -16.36
N ASP A 138 22.87 -8.41 -16.05
CA ASP A 138 23.85 -9.27 -16.73
C ASP A 138 24.40 -10.39 -15.81
N SER A 139 23.83 -10.55 -14.61
CA SER A 139 24.26 -11.52 -13.59
C SER A 139 23.07 -12.05 -12.80
N ASP A 140 23.19 -13.29 -12.30
CA ASP A 140 22.24 -13.94 -11.39
C ASP A 140 22.72 -13.96 -9.92
N GLU A 141 23.94 -13.45 -9.66
CA GLU A 141 24.52 -13.37 -8.31
C GLU A 141 23.60 -12.59 -7.37
N TRP A 142 23.38 -13.09 -6.15
CA TRP A 142 22.51 -12.41 -5.19
C TRP A 142 23.16 -11.17 -4.57
N SER A 143 24.45 -11.25 -4.29
CA SER A 143 25.21 -10.29 -3.48
C SER A 143 25.99 -9.35 -4.39
N PHE A 144 25.76 -8.04 -4.25
CA PHE A 144 26.50 -7.03 -5.00
C PHE A 144 27.99 -7.02 -4.64
N GLU A 145 28.33 -7.23 -3.36
CA GLU A 145 29.73 -7.30 -2.92
C GLU A 145 30.46 -8.52 -3.55
N ASP A 146 29.82 -9.69 -3.57
CA ASP A 146 30.41 -10.89 -4.19
C ASP A 146 30.54 -10.75 -5.71
N TYR A 147 29.54 -10.15 -6.37
CA TYR A 147 29.60 -9.82 -7.79
C TYR A 147 30.78 -8.89 -8.12
N THR A 148 30.95 -7.78 -7.41
CA THR A 148 32.04 -6.82 -7.67
C THR A 148 33.41 -7.37 -7.28
N ALA A 149 33.48 -8.24 -6.27
CA ALA A 149 34.70 -8.98 -5.89
C ALA A 149 35.12 -10.03 -6.93
N ALA A 150 34.16 -10.61 -7.68
CA ALA A 150 34.42 -11.56 -8.76
C ALA A 150 34.93 -10.89 -10.05
N LEU A 151 34.67 -9.59 -10.23
CA LEU A 151 35.11 -8.83 -11.41
C LEU A 151 36.65 -8.68 -11.44
N ALA A 152 37.24 -8.99 -12.60
CA ALA A 152 38.69 -9.11 -12.73
C ALA A 152 39.40 -7.75 -12.79
N GLY A 153 39.90 -7.29 -11.64
CA GLY A 153 40.76 -6.11 -11.53
C GLY A 153 40.08 -4.84 -11.00
N SER A 154 38.84 -4.96 -10.54
CA SER A 154 38.19 -4.00 -9.62
C SER A 154 38.63 -4.26 -8.17
N GLU A 155 38.45 -3.25 -7.32
CA GLU A 155 38.30 -3.47 -5.88
C GLU A 155 36.84 -3.89 -5.64
N ALA A 156 36.59 -4.74 -4.64
CA ALA A 156 35.22 -5.07 -4.24
C ALA A 156 34.53 -3.80 -3.72
N LYS A 157 33.25 -3.65 -4.05
CA LYS A 157 32.38 -2.54 -3.64
C LYS A 157 31.12 -3.09 -3.00
N ASP A 158 30.70 -2.49 -1.89
CA ASP A 158 29.38 -2.73 -1.31
C ASP A 158 28.38 -1.63 -1.72
N ALA A 159 27.19 -1.61 -1.10
CA ALA A 159 26.15 -0.61 -1.36
C ALA A 159 26.57 0.82 -0.96
N TYR A 160 27.32 0.98 0.14
CA TYR A 160 27.81 2.28 0.62
C TYR A 160 28.93 2.85 -0.25
N ASP A 161 29.57 2.03 -1.09
CA ASP A 161 30.54 2.47 -2.10
C ASP A 161 29.91 3.00 -3.40
N VAL A 162 28.59 2.85 -3.60
CA VAL A 162 27.87 3.20 -4.85
C VAL A 162 26.58 4.01 -4.67
N ILE A 163 26.06 4.13 -3.44
CA ILE A 163 24.86 4.92 -3.11
C ILE A 163 25.28 6.19 -2.37
N ASP A 164 24.93 7.36 -2.93
CA ASP A 164 25.24 8.67 -2.35
C ASP A 164 24.30 9.05 -1.19
N SER A 165 23.05 8.56 -1.22
CA SER A 165 22.04 8.89 -0.21
C SER A 165 20.93 7.85 -0.09
N TRP A 166 20.61 7.42 1.13
CA TRP A 166 19.33 6.81 1.45
C TRP A 166 18.32 7.88 1.85
N PHE A 167 17.07 7.69 1.44
CA PHE A 167 15.93 8.48 1.89
C PHE A 167 15.41 7.92 3.23
N LYS A 168 14.34 8.50 3.77
CA LYS A 168 13.68 7.98 4.98
C LYS A 168 12.85 6.72 4.68
N VAL A 169 12.70 5.87 5.68
CA VAL A 169 11.57 4.93 5.77
C VAL A 169 10.29 5.73 6.00
N ALA A 170 9.18 5.32 5.38
CA ALA A 170 7.84 5.87 5.63
C ALA A 170 6.79 4.75 5.59
N GLY A 171 5.78 4.80 6.47
CA GLY A 171 4.99 3.62 6.82
C GLY A 171 4.18 2.95 5.71
N MET A 172 3.75 3.69 4.69
CA MET A 172 3.05 3.13 3.53
C MET A 172 3.95 2.13 2.77
N TYR A 173 5.00 2.66 2.14
CA TYR A 173 6.03 1.94 1.37
C TYR A 173 6.81 0.93 2.21
N GLY A 174 7.15 1.31 3.44
CA GLY A 174 7.89 0.47 4.37
C GLY A 174 7.08 -0.75 4.80
N GLY A 175 5.82 -0.54 5.16
CA GLY A 175 4.95 -1.61 5.61
C GLY A 175 4.58 -2.61 4.52
N VAL A 176 4.25 -2.15 3.31
CA VAL A 176 3.99 -3.08 2.19
C VAL A 176 5.25 -3.81 1.73
N GLY A 177 6.44 -3.21 1.87
CA GLY A 177 7.70 -3.91 1.58
C GLY A 177 7.98 -5.07 2.53
N ILE A 178 7.70 -4.89 3.82
CA ILE A 178 7.79 -5.95 4.82
C ILE A 178 6.80 -7.07 4.53
N ALA A 179 5.56 -6.74 4.15
CA ALA A 179 4.57 -7.73 3.75
C ALA A 179 4.97 -8.49 2.47
N ALA A 180 5.63 -7.81 1.50
CA ALA A 180 6.18 -8.46 0.32
C ALA A 180 7.24 -9.51 0.68
N ASP A 181 8.14 -9.21 1.63
CA ASP A 181 9.15 -10.15 2.11
C ASP A 181 8.54 -11.36 2.83
N ALA A 182 7.44 -11.14 3.59
CA ALA A 182 6.68 -12.23 4.22
C ALA A 182 6.03 -13.16 3.18
N TYR A 183 5.27 -12.61 2.23
CA TYR A 183 4.64 -13.40 1.16
C TYR A 183 5.68 -14.12 0.31
N ARG A 184 6.81 -13.46 -0.01
CA ARG A 184 7.96 -14.07 -0.67
C ARG A 184 8.50 -15.28 0.09
N TYR A 185 8.75 -15.15 1.40
CA TYR A 185 9.23 -16.27 2.22
C TYR A 185 8.25 -17.45 2.19
N ALA A 186 6.94 -17.19 2.36
CA ALA A 186 5.93 -18.22 2.32
C ALA A 186 5.89 -18.95 0.97
N VAL A 187 5.85 -18.22 -0.14
CA VAL A 187 5.82 -18.78 -1.50
C VAL A 187 7.04 -19.63 -1.78
N LEU A 188 8.25 -19.14 -1.47
CA LEU A 188 9.49 -19.87 -1.71
C LEU A 188 9.54 -21.18 -0.87
N LYS A 189 9.12 -21.11 0.40
CA LYS A 189 9.06 -22.27 1.30
C LYS A 189 8.06 -23.32 0.83
N GLU A 190 6.86 -22.90 0.49
CA GLU A 190 5.75 -23.79 0.11
C GLU A 190 5.99 -24.44 -1.25
N GLN A 191 6.50 -23.69 -2.23
CA GLN A 191 6.75 -24.18 -3.58
C GLN A 191 8.11 -24.91 -3.74
N GLY A 192 8.81 -25.17 -2.63
CA GLY A 192 10.00 -26.04 -2.62
C GLY A 192 11.25 -25.46 -3.29
N TYR A 193 11.44 -24.15 -3.21
CA TYR A 193 12.63 -23.47 -3.72
C TYR A 193 13.93 -23.91 -3.00
N PRO A 194 15.12 -23.61 -3.55
CA PRO A 194 16.38 -23.92 -2.90
C PRO A 194 16.43 -23.38 -1.46
N GLN A 195 16.86 -24.22 -0.52
CA GLN A 195 16.87 -23.86 0.92
C GLN A 195 17.66 -22.58 1.20
N GLU A 196 18.71 -22.28 0.43
CA GLU A 196 19.50 -21.06 0.57
C GLU A 196 18.75 -19.77 0.19
N ASP A 197 17.70 -19.86 -0.63
CA ASP A 197 16.82 -18.74 -0.96
C ASP A 197 15.70 -18.59 0.08
N VAL A 198 15.21 -19.72 0.62
CA VAL A 198 14.24 -19.77 1.72
C VAL A 198 14.83 -19.22 3.02
N ASP A 199 16.04 -19.65 3.40
CA ASP A 199 16.78 -19.15 4.57
C ASP A 199 17.08 -17.66 4.44
N ARG A 200 17.36 -17.19 3.21
CA ARG A 200 17.58 -15.76 2.92
C ARG A 200 16.29 -14.96 3.07
N ALA A 201 15.19 -15.46 2.52
CA ALA A 201 13.88 -14.84 2.68
C ALA A 201 13.45 -14.77 4.15
N HIS A 202 13.64 -15.84 4.92
CA HIS A 202 13.43 -15.87 6.39
C HIS A 202 14.20 -14.74 7.09
N SER A 203 15.47 -14.55 6.71
CA SER A 203 16.31 -13.49 7.29
C SER A 203 15.82 -12.07 6.99
N PHE A 204 15.09 -11.85 5.89
CA PHE A 204 14.47 -10.55 5.58
C PHE A 204 13.18 -10.34 6.38
N VAL A 205 12.37 -11.39 6.56
CA VAL A 205 11.20 -11.33 7.46
C VAL A 205 11.63 -11.03 8.90
N GLU A 206 12.68 -11.67 9.41
CA GLU A 206 13.26 -11.37 10.73
C GLU A 206 13.70 -9.91 10.88
N GLN A 207 14.28 -9.30 9.83
CA GLN A 207 14.63 -7.87 9.79
C GLN A 207 13.38 -6.97 9.77
N GLY A 208 12.36 -7.32 8.97
CA GLY A 208 11.07 -6.61 8.94
C GLY A 208 10.37 -6.62 10.31
N ILE A 209 10.43 -7.73 11.04
CA ILE A 209 9.91 -7.83 12.41
C ILE A 209 10.67 -6.89 13.36
N ASP A 210 12.01 -6.93 13.36
CA ASP A 210 12.82 -6.06 14.22
C ASP A 210 12.60 -4.57 13.92
N ALA A 211 12.41 -4.24 12.65
CA ALA A 211 12.21 -2.88 12.20
C ALA A 211 10.77 -2.36 12.46
N LEU A 212 9.75 -3.22 12.49
CA LEU A 212 8.42 -2.88 13.05
C LEU A 212 8.51 -2.62 14.56
N ILE A 213 9.20 -3.49 15.31
CA ILE A 213 9.39 -3.31 16.76
C ILE A 213 10.07 -1.96 17.05
N LEU A 214 11.13 -1.63 16.30
CA LEU A 214 11.79 -0.32 16.35
C LEU A 214 10.82 0.83 16.07
N THR A 215 10.01 0.74 15.00
CA THR A 215 9.06 1.78 14.58
C THR A 215 8.03 2.14 15.67
N HIS A 216 7.73 1.20 16.56
CA HIS A 216 6.94 1.42 17.77
C HIS A 216 7.78 1.91 18.95
N ASP A 217 8.81 1.15 19.34
CA ASP A 217 9.55 1.38 20.58
C ASP A 217 10.32 2.71 20.56
N ILE A 218 10.74 3.20 19.39
CA ILE A 218 11.39 4.51 19.20
C ILE A 218 10.52 5.71 19.61
N THR A 219 9.19 5.54 19.61
CA THR A 219 8.25 6.58 20.04
C THR A 219 8.22 6.76 21.56
N GLY A 220 8.66 5.76 22.32
CA GLY A 220 8.70 5.77 23.79
C GLY A 220 7.37 5.49 24.49
N ASP A 221 6.25 5.37 23.77
CA ASP A 221 4.91 5.17 24.33
C ASP A 221 4.17 3.98 23.69
N ASN A 222 3.55 3.15 24.52
CA ASN A 222 2.90 1.91 24.07
C ASN A 222 1.68 2.16 23.16
N GLY A 223 1.71 1.55 21.97
CA GLY A 223 0.62 1.63 20.98
C GLY A 223 0.66 2.87 20.08
N LEU A 224 1.65 3.74 20.26
CA LEU A 224 1.95 4.81 19.30
C LEU A 224 2.95 4.30 18.26
N ILE A 225 3.08 4.99 17.13
CA ILE A 225 3.85 4.52 15.98
C ILE A 225 4.49 5.68 15.23
N ALA A 226 5.76 5.54 14.84
CA ALA A 226 6.43 6.54 14.02
C ALA A 226 5.80 6.62 12.61
N ARG A 227 5.79 7.83 12.05
CA ARG A 227 5.42 8.05 10.63
C ARG A 227 6.44 7.41 9.69
N GLY A 228 7.69 7.43 10.11
CA GLY A 228 8.88 7.02 9.38
C GLY A 228 10.13 7.27 10.22
N TRP A 229 11.29 6.86 9.72
CA TRP A 229 12.57 7.04 10.41
C TRP A 229 13.76 6.95 9.44
N ALA A 230 14.95 7.36 9.89
CA ALA A 230 16.18 7.28 9.12
C ALA A 230 17.38 7.01 10.05
N ARG A 231 18.37 6.24 9.56
CA ARG A 231 19.61 5.96 10.31
C ARG A 231 20.61 7.11 10.14
N LEU A 232 21.30 7.46 11.23
CA LEU A 232 22.30 8.53 11.29
C LEU A 232 23.66 8.13 10.70
N ASP A 233 23.94 6.83 10.60
CA ASP A 233 25.16 6.28 10.00
C ASP A 233 25.04 6.04 8.49
N ALA A 234 23.81 5.94 7.95
CA ALA A 234 23.56 5.96 6.52
C ALA A 234 23.76 7.38 5.93
N PRO A 235 24.44 7.53 4.77
CA PRO A 235 24.51 8.82 4.08
C PRO A 235 23.14 9.20 3.51
N GLY A 236 22.89 10.50 3.36
CA GLY A 236 21.66 11.00 2.75
C GLY A 236 20.76 11.80 3.68
N PHE A 237 19.49 11.41 3.76
CA PHE A 237 18.41 12.24 4.32
C PHE A 237 18.63 12.63 5.79
N SER A 238 19.05 11.68 6.64
CA SER A 238 19.25 11.90 8.07
C SER A 238 20.29 12.97 8.41
N GLN A 239 21.23 13.22 7.50
CA GLN A 239 22.31 14.21 7.65
C GLN A 239 21.86 15.64 7.30
N GLN A 240 20.62 15.81 6.81
CA GLN A 240 20.08 17.08 6.31
C GLN A 240 19.00 17.69 7.21
N VAL A 241 18.57 16.98 8.26
CA VAL A 241 17.48 17.39 9.16
C VAL A 241 18.00 17.76 10.55
N GLU A 242 17.40 18.79 11.16
CA GLU A 242 17.53 19.05 12.61
C GLU A 242 16.38 18.38 13.35
N THR A 243 16.64 17.85 14.55
CA THR A 243 15.62 17.25 15.41
C THR A 243 15.01 18.26 16.38
N THR A 244 13.70 18.14 16.59
CA THR A 244 12.87 18.97 17.47
C THR A 244 12.46 18.11 18.68
N PRO A 245 12.78 18.49 19.94
CA PRO A 245 12.30 17.77 21.12
C PRO A 245 10.77 17.74 21.20
N LEU A 246 10.17 16.69 21.78
CA LEU A 246 8.70 16.56 21.91
C LEU A 246 8.07 17.74 22.69
N PHE A 247 8.78 18.27 23.69
CA PHE A 247 8.29 19.34 24.56
C PHE A 247 9.33 20.45 24.74
N ASP A 248 8.85 21.67 24.99
CA ASP A 248 9.68 22.80 25.40
C ASP A 248 10.04 22.78 26.90
N ASN A 249 10.79 23.79 27.35
CA ASN A 249 11.20 23.93 28.76
C ASN A 249 10.04 24.20 29.74
N GLU A 250 8.84 24.48 29.25
CA GLU A 250 7.61 24.70 30.03
C GLU A 250 6.65 23.50 29.94
N ASN A 251 7.07 22.41 29.27
CA ASN A 251 6.28 21.20 28.99
C ASN A 251 5.09 21.45 28.03
N ASN A 252 5.20 22.44 27.14
CA ASN A 252 4.28 22.57 26.00
C ASN A 252 4.77 21.67 24.85
N PRO A 253 3.87 21.00 24.10
CA PRO A 253 4.28 20.16 22.98
C PRO A 253 4.80 21.01 21.81
N LEU A 254 5.82 20.50 21.12
CA LEU A 254 6.43 21.12 19.94
C LEU A 254 6.13 20.30 18.68
N PRO A 255 5.93 20.91 17.51
CA PRO A 255 5.91 22.36 17.29
C PRO A 255 4.63 22.97 17.89
N PRO A 256 4.57 24.30 18.14
CA PRO A 256 3.44 24.91 18.84
C PRO A 256 2.08 24.69 18.15
N GLU A 257 2.08 24.67 16.82
CA GLU A 257 0.97 24.21 15.99
C GLU A 257 1.35 22.85 15.39
N LYS A 258 0.42 21.88 15.36
CA LYS A 258 0.72 20.55 14.83
C LYS A 258 0.81 20.62 13.29
N ASN A 259 1.88 20.07 12.75
CA ASN A 259 2.19 20.00 11.32
C ASN A 259 2.31 18.54 10.86
N ASN A 260 2.62 18.32 9.58
CA ASN A 260 2.68 16.99 8.95
C ASN A 260 3.98 16.19 9.27
N GLY A 261 4.56 16.40 10.45
CA GLY A 261 5.76 15.72 10.92
C GLY A 261 6.89 16.68 11.34
N GLU A 262 7.49 16.40 12.50
CA GLU A 262 8.80 16.88 12.95
C GLU A 262 9.75 15.69 13.13
N TRP A 263 11.04 15.93 12.89
CA TRP A 263 12.10 14.96 13.18
C TRP A 263 12.45 14.96 14.66
N ARG A 264 12.64 13.78 15.23
CA ARG A 264 12.81 13.54 16.66
C ARG A 264 14.05 12.68 16.89
N ASP A 265 14.77 12.97 17.98
CA ASP A 265 15.73 12.03 18.55
C ASP A 265 14.97 10.79 19.08
N ASP A 266 15.67 9.66 19.21
CA ASP A 266 15.16 8.44 19.86
C ASP A 266 14.52 8.72 21.23
N ASN A 267 13.25 8.33 21.38
CA ASN A 267 12.47 8.50 22.61
C ASN A 267 12.21 7.16 23.34
N SER A 268 12.81 6.05 22.87
CA SER A 268 12.68 4.72 23.49
C SER A 268 13.24 4.64 24.92
N GLU A 269 12.79 3.63 25.68
CA GLU A 269 13.19 3.47 27.09
C GLU A 269 14.71 3.27 27.23
N GLY A 270 15.41 4.34 27.62
CA GLY A 270 16.85 4.32 27.87
C GLY A 270 17.71 4.69 26.65
N GLY A 271 17.11 5.06 25.52
CA GLY A 271 17.84 5.39 24.29
C GLY A 271 18.39 4.13 23.60
N GLN A 272 17.49 3.24 23.18
CA GLN A 272 17.79 1.93 22.60
C GLN A 272 18.24 2.00 21.14
N TYR A 273 17.85 3.06 20.42
CA TYR A 273 18.10 3.31 19.00
C TYR A 273 18.87 4.64 18.78
N PRO A 274 20.03 4.86 19.44
CA PRO A 274 20.73 6.14 19.42
C PRO A 274 21.35 6.50 18.06
N ASP A 275 21.33 5.56 17.10
CA ASP A 275 21.72 5.74 15.70
C ASP A 275 20.52 6.03 14.77
N VAL A 276 19.32 6.25 15.30
CA VAL A 276 18.09 6.48 14.52
C VAL A 276 17.40 7.77 14.95
N ILE A 277 16.85 8.49 13.97
CA ILE A 277 15.90 9.59 14.16
C ILE A 277 14.56 9.21 13.53
N TRP A 278 13.46 9.68 14.11
CA TRP A 278 12.11 9.34 13.65
C TRP A 278 11.28 10.58 13.33
N GLU A 279 10.28 10.42 12.48
CA GLU A 279 9.31 11.45 12.12
C GLU A 279 8.00 11.18 12.87
N ASP A 280 7.48 12.19 13.55
CA ASP A 280 6.17 12.12 14.21
C ASP A 280 5.02 12.37 13.22
N SER A 281 3.79 12.44 13.73
CA SER A 281 2.58 12.70 12.94
C SER A 281 2.31 11.63 11.87
N CYS A 282 2.28 10.37 12.31
CA CYS A 282 1.87 9.24 11.47
C CYS A 282 0.45 9.47 10.92
N SER A 283 0.33 9.57 9.60
CA SER A 283 -0.93 9.80 8.90
C SER A 283 -1.62 8.48 8.57
N ARG A 284 -2.94 8.52 8.32
CA ARG A 284 -3.77 7.32 8.02
C ARG A 284 -3.22 6.40 6.91
N ASP A 285 -2.57 6.98 5.89
CA ASP A 285 -1.89 6.25 4.81
C ASP A 285 -0.64 5.51 5.32
N MET A 286 0.18 6.14 6.15
CA MET A 286 1.34 5.47 6.76
C MET A 286 0.89 4.38 7.75
N TYR A 287 -0.18 4.63 8.50
CA TYR A 287 -0.73 3.70 9.49
C TYR A 287 -1.34 2.44 8.86
N ILE A 288 -2.05 2.57 7.74
CA ILE A 288 -2.59 1.39 7.04
C ILE A 288 -1.47 0.54 6.41
N GLY A 289 -0.40 1.15 5.89
CA GLY A 289 0.78 0.40 5.45
C GLY A 289 1.44 -0.41 6.58
N TRP A 290 1.60 0.19 7.76
CA TRP A 290 2.07 -0.53 8.95
C TRP A 290 1.12 -1.65 9.41
N ALA A 291 -0.20 -1.46 9.29
CA ALA A 291 -1.18 -2.52 9.55
C ALA A 291 -1.08 -3.67 8.53
N THR A 292 -0.89 -3.36 7.24
CA THR A 292 -0.61 -4.36 6.18
C THR A 292 0.66 -5.16 6.49
N ALA A 293 1.71 -4.51 6.97
CA ALA A 293 2.96 -5.16 7.38
C ALA A 293 2.75 -6.23 8.45
N MET A 294 2.03 -5.87 9.53
CA MET A 294 1.78 -6.79 10.63
C MET A 294 0.83 -7.91 10.25
N GLY A 295 -0.25 -7.62 9.50
CA GLY A 295 -1.14 -8.64 8.97
C GLY A 295 -0.39 -9.66 8.11
N GLY A 296 0.36 -9.19 7.10
CA GLY A 296 1.11 -10.05 6.18
C GLY A 296 2.23 -10.84 6.86
N ILE A 297 2.94 -10.26 7.83
CA ILE A 297 3.89 -11.04 8.67
C ILE A 297 3.14 -12.11 9.45
N TRP A 298 2.11 -11.76 10.21
CA TRP A 298 1.47 -12.70 11.13
C TRP A 298 0.85 -13.87 10.39
N GLU A 299 0.23 -13.60 9.24
CA GLU A 299 -0.37 -14.62 8.37
C GLU A 299 0.65 -15.69 7.93
N VAL A 300 1.90 -15.28 7.72
CA VAL A 300 2.99 -16.17 7.31
C VAL A 300 3.71 -16.82 8.50
N ILE A 301 3.93 -16.09 9.60
CA ILE A 301 4.76 -16.57 10.71
C ILE A 301 3.99 -17.22 11.86
N ARG A 302 2.66 -17.01 12.00
CA ARG A 302 1.88 -17.42 13.19
C ARG A 302 2.20 -18.85 13.60
N ASP A 303 2.00 -19.78 12.67
CA ASP A 303 2.16 -21.23 12.88
C ASP A 303 3.57 -21.76 12.56
N ASP A 304 4.55 -20.87 12.29
CA ASP A 304 5.92 -21.23 11.92
C ASP A 304 6.90 -21.14 13.10
N ASP A 305 7.25 -22.28 13.69
CA ASP A 305 8.15 -22.40 14.85
C ASP A 305 9.63 -22.03 14.56
N SER A 306 9.98 -21.65 13.33
CA SER A 306 11.34 -21.18 13.00
C SER A 306 11.64 -19.76 13.49
N PHE A 307 10.61 -18.92 13.66
CA PHE A 307 10.73 -17.52 14.13
C PHE A 307 10.73 -17.41 15.66
N ASP A 308 11.44 -16.42 16.20
CA ASP A 308 11.53 -16.23 17.66
C ASP A 308 10.14 -15.93 18.29
N ALA A 309 9.69 -16.82 19.17
CA ALA A 309 8.45 -16.68 19.93
C ALA A 309 8.38 -15.39 20.78
N ALA A 310 9.53 -14.84 21.21
CA ALA A 310 9.57 -13.55 21.90
C ALA A 310 9.24 -12.38 20.96
N LYS A 311 9.73 -12.42 19.71
CA LYS A 311 9.37 -11.44 18.68
C LYS A 311 7.91 -11.54 18.30
N LYS A 312 7.39 -12.77 18.10
CA LYS A 312 5.94 -13.02 17.87
C LYS A 312 5.10 -12.38 18.97
N ALA A 313 5.38 -12.69 20.24
CA ALA A 313 4.63 -12.14 21.37
C ALA A 313 4.69 -10.61 21.46
N LYS A 314 5.83 -10.00 21.10
CA LYS A 314 5.98 -8.53 21.04
C LYS A 314 5.12 -7.91 19.91
N LEU A 315 4.97 -8.57 18.75
CA LEU A 315 4.05 -8.12 17.70
C LEU A 315 2.59 -8.18 18.15
N GLN A 316 2.17 -9.26 18.84
CA GLN A 316 0.81 -9.36 19.39
C GLN A 316 0.54 -8.26 20.42
N GLU A 317 1.51 -7.97 21.30
CA GLU A 317 1.42 -6.86 22.26
C GLU A 317 1.31 -5.50 21.55
N ILE A 318 2.15 -5.23 20.55
CA ILE A 318 2.10 -4.00 19.74
C ILE A 318 0.73 -3.83 19.10
N ALA A 319 0.24 -4.86 18.39
CA ALA A 319 -1.04 -4.80 17.68
C ALA A 319 -2.21 -4.56 18.65
N LYS A 320 -2.22 -5.25 19.80
CA LYS A 320 -3.19 -4.98 20.88
C LYS A 320 -3.11 -3.53 21.36
N LYS A 321 -1.91 -3.00 21.62
CA LYS A 321 -1.74 -1.62 22.11
C LYS A 321 -2.16 -0.57 21.08
N MET A 322 -1.98 -0.82 19.79
CA MET A 322 -2.50 0.05 18.74
C MET A 322 -4.03 0.11 18.75
N VAL A 323 -4.72 -1.04 18.89
CA VAL A 323 -6.19 -1.04 19.00
C VAL A 323 -6.65 -0.37 20.29
N GLU A 324 -6.01 -0.63 21.43
CA GLU A 324 -6.31 0.06 22.71
C GLU A 324 -6.21 1.60 22.55
N GLN A 325 -5.23 2.12 21.79
CA GLN A 325 -5.11 3.56 21.54
C GLN A 325 -6.20 4.10 20.61
N LEU A 326 -6.64 3.31 19.62
CA LEU A 326 -7.72 3.66 18.71
C LEU A 326 -9.11 3.62 19.38
N GLU A 327 -9.31 2.82 20.43
CA GLU A 327 -10.56 2.78 21.22
C GLU A 327 -10.75 4.04 22.09
N VAL A 328 -9.66 4.69 22.53
CA VAL A 328 -9.75 5.83 23.46
C VAL A 328 -10.52 7.00 22.85
N ILE A 329 -11.67 7.35 23.43
CA ILE A 329 -12.36 8.61 23.14
C ILE A 329 -11.52 9.79 23.64
N ARG A 330 -11.11 10.65 22.72
CA ARG A 330 -10.17 11.76 22.90
C ARG A 330 -10.85 13.08 23.26
N PRO A 331 -10.11 14.17 23.57
CA PRO A 331 -10.69 15.49 23.89
C PRO A 331 -11.54 16.11 22.78
N SER A 332 -11.40 15.64 21.54
CA SER A 332 -12.28 15.93 20.40
C SER A 332 -13.73 15.46 20.61
N GLY A 333 -13.92 14.43 21.44
CA GLY A 333 -15.18 13.69 21.61
C GLY A 333 -15.28 12.41 20.77
N TYR A 334 -14.23 12.05 20.03
CA TYR A 334 -14.20 10.91 19.10
C TYR A 334 -13.10 9.91 19.46
N ASP A 335 -13.31 8.66 19.07
CA ASP A 335 -12.30 7.59 19.02
C ASP A 335 -11.69 7.49 17.61
N LEU A 336 -10.97 6.41 17.30
CA LEU A 336 -10.30 6.16 16.02
C LEU A 336 -9.46 7.37 15.58
N GLU A 337 -8.59 7.80 16.49
CA GLU A 337 -7.62 8.87 16.28
C GLU A 337 -6.19 8.33 16.42
N ILE A 338 -5.31 8.66 15.46
CA ILE A 338 -3.87 8.38 15.60
C ILE A 338 -3.26 9.52 16.42
N TRP A 339 -2.44 9.18 17.42
CA TRP A 339 -1.84 10.12 18.37
C TRP A 339 -0.31 10.00 18.42
N ASP A 340 0.37 11.10 18.75
CA ASP A 340 1.81 11.15 18.98
C ASP A 340 2.17 11.21 20.48
N PRO A 341 3.42 10.85 20.87
CA PRO A 341 3.93 10.99 22.24
C PRO A 341 3.90 12.43 22.81
N ASP A 342 3.70 13.43 21.96
CA ASP A 342 3.50 14.82 22.39
C ASP A 342 2.11 15.07 23.03
N GLY A 343 1.25 14.06 23.07
CA GLY A 343 -0.09 14.13 23.64
C GLY A 343 -1.11 14.84 22.76
N ARG A 344 -0.94 14.79 21.43
CA ARG A 344 -1.87 15.34 20.43
C ARG A 344 -2.18 14.31 19.34
N GLN A 345 -3.32 14.52 18.68
CA GLN A 345 -3.67 13.83 17.44
C GLN A 345 -2.65 14.18 16.34
N THR A 346 -2.32 13.22 15.46
CA THR A 346 -1.48 13.46 14.29
C THR A 346 -2.22 14.31 13.24
N PHE A 347 -1.49 15.00 12.38
CA PHE A 347 -2.06 16.01 11.47
C PHE A 347 -3.08 15.46 10.46
N HIS A 348 -2.96 14.18 10.07
CA HIS A 348 -3.96 13.45 9.27
C HIS A 348 -4.46 12.18 10.00
N GLY A 349 -4.45 12.18 11.33
CA GLY A 349 -4.78 11.05 12.21
C GLY A 349 -6.27 10.81 12.44
N PHE A 350 -7.08 10.91 11.38
CA PHE A 350 -8.54 10.84 11.45
C PHE A 350 -9.04 9.53 10.81
N LEU A 351 -9.53 8.60 11.63
CA LEU A 351 -10.09 7.31 11.20
C LEU A 351 -11.56 7.09 11.66
N ASN A 352 -12.16 8.00 12.43
CA ASN A 352 -13.58 7.93 12.78
C ASN A 352 -14.49 8.37 11.63
N GLU A 353 -15.61 7.66 11.43
CA GLU A 353 -16.59 7.79 10.35
C GLU A 353 -17.27 9.16 10.27
N HIS A 354 -17.16 10.00 11.30
CA HIS A 354 -17.65 11.38 11.29
C HIS A 354 -16.63 12.39 10.76
N SER A 355 -15.44 11.95 10.34
CA SER A 355 -14.41 12.81 9.77
C SER A 355 -14.54 13.04 8.27
N VAL A 356 -14.17 14.25 7.85
CA VAL A 356 -13.90 14.63 6.45
C VAL A 356 -12.57 15.39 6.45
N ASP A 357 -11.59 14.86 5.73
CA ASP A 357 -10.17 15.25 5.80
C ASP A 357 -9.59 15.30 7.23
N ARG A 358 -9.70 16.46 7.89
CA ARG A 358 -9.16 16.79 9.23
C ARG A 358 -10.19 17.46 10.14
N ILE A 359 -11.47 17.38 9.80
CA ILE A 359 -12.55 17.93 10.62
C ILE A 359 -13.60 16.87 10.94
N TYR A 360 -14.09 16.88 12.18
CA TYR A 360 -15.28 16.13 12.57
C TYR A 360 -16.52 16.96 12.28
N VAL A 361 -17.49 16.35 11.60
CA VAL A 361 -18.75 17.03 11.27
C VAL A 361 -19.84 16.58 12.25
N PRO A 362 -20.41 17.49 13.07
CA PRO A 362 -21.09 17.11 14.30
C PRO A 362 -22.53 16.59 14.09
N GLY A 363 -22.83 15.49 14.77
CA GLY A 363 -24.10 14.78 14.72
C GLY A 363 -24.10 13.69 13.64
N ASN A 364 -24.92 12.65 13.83
CA ASN A 364 -24.92 11.42 13.02
C ASN A 364 -25.54 11.60 11.62
N PHE A 365 -25.40 12.78 11.01
CA PHE A 365 -25.93 13.11 9.68
C PHE A 365 -24.96 12.72 8.55
N LEU A 366 -23.67 12.52 8.88
CA LEU A 366 -22.65 12.01 7.97
C LEU A 366 -21.97 10.79 8.57
N LYS A 367 -21.82 9.75 7.74
CA LYS A 367 -21.08 8.52 7.99
C LYS A 367 -20.21 8.31 6.74
N ASN A 368 -18.93 8.62 6.83
CA ASN A 368 -17.99 8.61 5.72
C ASN A 368 -17.48 7.17 5.52
N GLY A 369 -18.04 6.47 4.53
CA GLY A 369 -17.72 5.08 4.25
C GLY A 369 -16.25 4.86 3.95
N LEU A 370 -15.64 5.70 3.11
CA LEU A 370 -14.21 5.65 2.79
C LEU A 370 -13.33 5.59 4.05
N ILE A 371 -13.62 6.43 5.05
CA ILE A 371 -12.90 6.42 6.34
C ILE A 371 -13.28 5.19 7.18
N SER A 372 -14.55 4.80 7.21
CA SER A 372 -14.99 3.56 7.87
C SER A 372 -14.22 2.34 7.38
N GLY A 373 -14.05 2.19 6.05
CA GLY A 373 -13.34 1.09 5.41
C GLY A 373 -11.87 1.03 5.78
N MET A 374 -11.18 2.17 5.79
CA MET A 374 -9.80 2.24 6.32
C MET A 374 -9.73 1.78 7.77
N ALA A 375 -10.64 2.28 8.62
CA ALA A 375 -10.64 1.98 10.04
C ALA A 375 -10.90 0.51 10.33
N VAL A 376 -11.89 -0.12 9.66
CA VAL A 376 -12.11 -1.56 9.83
C VAL A 376 -10.95 -2.36 9.26
N GLY A 377 -10.39 -2.04 8.08
CA GLY A 377 -9.25 -2.75 7.52
C GLY A 377 -8.04 -2.75 8.44
N ILE A 378 -7.71 -1.57 9.00
CA ILE A 378 -6.66 -1.41 10.01
C ILE A 378 -6.95 -2.29 11.24
N VAL A 379 -8.13 -2.16 11.86
CA VAL A 379 -8.44 -2.89 13.10
C VAL A 379 -8.57 -4.40 12.86
N SER A 380 -9.04 -4.85 11.69
CA SER A 380 -9.08 -6.27 11.29
C SER A 380 -7.69 -6.88 11.24
N ALA A 381 -6.73 -6.22 10.59
CA ALA A 381 -5.34 -6.70 10.55
C ALA A 381 -4.71 -6.73 11.95
N LEU A 382 -4.95 -5.69 12.77
CA LEU A 382 -4.44 -5.63 14.14
C LEU A 382 -5.07 -6.69 15.06
N ALA A 383 -6.37 -6.97 14.93
CA ALA A 383 -7.06 -7.99 15.70
C ALA A 383 -6.54 -9.40 15.39
N TYR A 384 -6.36 -9.70 14.09
CA TYR A 384 -5.78 -10.95 13.62
C TYR A 384 -4.37 -11.22 14.19
N VAL A 385 -3.55 -10.16 14.33
CA VAL A 385 -2.22 -10.24 14.95
C VAL A 385 -2.30 -10.35 16.47
N ALA A 386 -3.19 -9.59 17.11
CA ALA A 386 -3.30 -9.51 18.56
C ALA A 386 -3.80 -10.82 19.20
N GLU A 387 -4.69 -11.55 18.52
CA GLU A 387 -5.35 -12.79 19.00
C GLU A 387 -5.98 -12.64 20.40
N ASP A 388 -6.46 -11.43 20.70
CA ASP A 388 -6.90 -11.02 22.03
C ASP A 388 -8.43 -10.82 22.07
N PRO A 389 -9.16 -11.52 22.97
CA PRO A 389 -10.63 -11.46 23.00
C PRO A 389 -11.24 -10.08 23.27
N ASP A 390 -10.52 -9.17 23.93
CA ASP A 390 -11.04 -7.81 24.15
C ASP A 390 -10.94 -6.99 22.85
N VAL A 391 -9.87 -7.21 22.07
CA VAL A 391 -9.67 -6.62 20.73
C VAL A 391 -10.68 -7.16 19.72
N ASP A 392 -10.94 -8.47 19.73
CA ASP A 392 -12.00 -9.09 18.92
C ASP A 392 -13.38 -8.51 19.27
N SER A 393 -13.72 -8.36 20.55
CA SER A 393 -15.00 -7.77 20.96
C SER A 393 -15.13 -6.31 20.49
N TYR A 394 -14.05 -5.51 20.51
CA TYR A 394 -14.08 -4.17 19.92
C TYR A 394 -14.36 -4.21 18.40
N LEU A 395 -13.66 -5.05 17.65
CA LEU A 395 -13.88 -5.21 16.20
C LEU A 395 -15.30 -5.70 15.89
N TYR A 396 -15.69 -6.86 16.41
CA TYR A 396 -16.93 -7.53 16.03
C TYR A 396 -18.18 -6.92 16.69
N ASP A 397 -18.15 -6.60 17.99
CA ASP A 397 -19.36 -6.09 18.67
C ASP A 397 -19.53 -4.57 18.48
N THR A 398 -18.43 -3.80 18.42
CA THR A 398 -18.49 -2.33 18.38
C THR A 398 -18.33 -1.75 16.98
N LEU A 399 -17.34 -2.18 16.19
CA LEU A 399 -17.11 -1.60 14.86
C LEU A 399 -18.02 -2.20 13.78
N LEU A 400 -18.10 -3.53 13.71
CA LEU A 400 -18.90 -4.26 12.71
C LEU A 400 -20.35 -4.49 13.18
N GLY A 401 -20.57 -4.71 14.47
CA GLY A 401 -21.87 -4.98 15.07
C GLY A 401 -22.80 -3.76 15.20
N GLU A 402 -23.95 -3.98 15.87
CA GLU A 402 -25.03 -2.99 16.05
C GLU A 402 -24.58 -1.65 16.69
N GLY A 403 -23.39 -1.58 17.28
CA GLY A 403 -22.80 -0.35 17.82
C GLY A 403 -22.55 0.72 16.77
N ARG A 404 -22.01 0.34 15.60
CA ARG A 404 -21.64 1.27 14.51
C ARG A 404 -22.02 0.78 13.12
N ALA A 405 -21.73 -0.49 12.81
CA ALA A 405 -21.83 -1.12 11.49
C ALA A 405 -20.99 -0.40 10.41
N LEU A 406 -19.69 -0.25 10.64
CA LEU A 406 -18.77 0.48 9.76
C LEU A 406 -18.66 -0.12 8.35
N ASN A 407 -18.76 -1.45 8.22
CA ASN A 407 -18.93 -2.19 6.96
C ASN A 407 -20.13 -1.68 6.14
N GLU A 408 -21.30 -1.51 6.77
CA GLU A 408 -22.48 -0.96 6.09
C GLU A 408 -22.24 0.47 5.59
N HIS A 409 -21.34 1.24 6.22
CA HIS A 409 -21.07 2.62 5.81
C HIS A 409 -20.16 2.66 4.57
N PHE A 410 -19.14 1.80 4.55
CA PHE A 410 -18.31 1.58 3.36
C PHE A 410 -19.19 1.13 2.19
N ARG A 411 -20.09 0.16 2.43
CA ARG A 411 -21.09 -0.33 1.47
C ARG A 411 -22.10 0.73 0.97
N ALA A 412 -22.28 1.84 1.69
CA ALA A 412 -23.36 2.80 1.41
C ALA A 412 -22.91 4.21 0.99
N ASN A 413 -21.66 4.62 1.24
CA ASN A 413 -21.25 6.02 1.05
C ASN A 413 -19.72 6.22 0.92
N MET A 414 -19.16 6.03 -0.27
CA MET A 414 -17.75 6.38 -0.59
C MET A 414 -17.51 7.90 -0.76
N LEU A 415 -17.88 8.71 0.25
CA LEU A 415 -17.78 10.17 0.15
C LEU A 415 -16.33 10.62 -0.10
N GLY A 416 -16.12 11.27 -1.25
CA GLY A 416 -14.83 11.85 -1.61
C GLY A 416 -13.78 10.84 -2.09
N TYR A 417 -14.18 9.58 -2.36
CA TYR A 417 -13.33 8.56 -2.99
C TYR A 417 -12.96 8.97 -4.43
N ASN A 418 -13.97 9.13 -5.29
CA ASN A 418 -13.81 9.58 -6.66
C ASN A 418 -14.51 10.94 -6.81
N VAL A 419 -13.76 11.96 -7.24
CA VAL A 419 -14.22 13.35 -7.45
C VAL A 419 -13.80 13.88 -8.83
N GLY A 420 -13.70 12.99 -9.82
CA GLY A 420 -13.19 13.32 -11.16
C GLY A 420 -11.69 13.60 -11.14
N TYR A 421 -11.22 14.49 -12.01
CA TYR A 421 -9.79 14.80 -12.21
C TYR A 421 -9.05 15.28 -10.94
N GLN A 422 -9.80 15.75 -9.94
CA GLN A 422 -9.29 16.17 -8.62
C GLN A 422 -9.09 15.01 -7.62
N THR A 423 -9.31 13.76 -8.05
CA THR A 423 -9.23 12.57 -7.20
C THR A 423 -7.84 12.39 -6.61
N ASN A 424 -7.79 12.20 -5.28
CA ASN A 424 -6.56 11.88 -4.59
C ASN A 424 -6.36 10.36 -4.57
N PHE A 425 -5.49 9.85 -5.45
CA PHE A 425 -5.22 8.42 -5.57
C PHE A 425 -4.63 7.78 -4.30
N SER A 426 -4.03 8.56 -3.38
CA SER A 426 -3.73 8.07 -2.02
C SER A 426 -5.00 7.60 -1.29
N GLY A 427 -6.12 8.32 -1.45
CA GLY A 427 -7.43 7.93 -0.91
C GLY A 427 -8.00 6.68 -1.58
N VAL A 428 -7.83 6.56 -2.90
CA VAL A 428 -8.24 5.37 -3.68
C VAL A 428 -7.52 4.12 -3.17
N ASN A 429 -6.18 4.18 -3.10
CA ASN A 429 -5.35 3.11 -2.57
C ASN A 429 -5.70 2.76 -1.12
N MET A 430 -5.94 3.75 -0.24
CA MET A 430 -6.35 3.47 1.14
C MET A 430 -7.73 2.79 1.22
N ALA A 431 -8.67 3.08 0.32
CA ALA A 431 -9.96 2.40 0.26
C ALA A 431 -9.80 0.92 -0.12
N TYR A 432 -8.99 0.68 -1.14
CA TYR A 432 -8.61 -0.65 -1.63
C TYR A 432 -7.90 -1.49 -0.57
N MET A 433 -6.85 -0.93 0.07
CA MET A 433 -6.17 -1.57 1.21
C MET A 433 -7.13 -1.83 2.38
N GLY A 434 -8.00 -0.88 2.71
CA GLY A 434 -8.99 -1.05 3.78
C GLY A 434 -9.93 -2.22 3.51
N ALA A 435 -10.48 -2.29 2.30
CA ALA A 435 -11.36 -3.37 1.88
C ALA A 435 -10.66 -4.74 1.88
N TRP A 436 -9.45 -4.80 1.31
CA TRP A 436 -8.63 -6.01 1.28
C TRP A 436 -8.32 -6.54 2.69
N LEU A 437 -7.81 -5.68 3.58
CA LEU A 437 -7.48 -6.10 4.95
C LEU A 437 -8.72 -6.59 5.73
N THR A 438 -9.90 -5.98 5.52
CA THR A 438 -11.13 -6.50 6.15
C THR A 438 -11.52 -7.86 5.59
N VAL A 439 -11.57 -8.05 4.26
CA VAL A 439 -11.95 -9.35 3.68
C VAL A 439 -10.93 -10.44 4.03
N ARG A 440 -9.63 -10.11 4.07
CA ARG A 440 -8.56 -11.04 4.42
C ARG A 440 -8.63 -11.51 5.88
N TYR A 441 -8.92 -10.60 6.82
CA TYR A 441 -8.72 -10.85 8.26
C TYR A 441 -10.01 -10.93 9.10
N VAL A 442 -11.20 -10.77 8.50
CA VAL A 442 -12.50 -10.99 9.17
C VAL A 442 -13.10 -12.35 8.82
N GLN A 443 -13.64 -13.03 9.84
CA GLN A 443 -14.36 -14.32 9.67
C GLN A 443 -15.88 -14.16 9.54
N ASP A 444 -16.45 -13.00 9.88
CA ASP A 444 -17.89 -12.76 9.75
C ASP A 444 -18.33 -12.67 8.28
N ALA A 445 -19.20 -13.61 7.88
CA ALA A 445 -19.65 -13.75 6.50
C ALA A 445 -20.51 -12.56 6.02
N GLN A 446 -21.28 -11.91 6.90
CA GLN A 446 -22.06 -10.73 6.51
C GLN A 446 -21.15 -9.54 6.21
N THR A 447 -20.14 -9.32 7.06
CA THR A 447 -19.08 -8.33 6.83
C THR A 447 -18.34 -8.61 5.53
N LYS A 448 -17.90 -9.85 5.27
CA LYS A 448 -17.27 -10.21 3.99
C LYS A 448 -18.17 -9.83 2.79
N GLN A 449 -19.45 -10.19 2.82
CA GLN A 449 -20.41 -9.86 1.75
C GLN A 449 -20.62 -8.35 1.57
N ASP A 450 -20.65 -7.56 2.66
CA ASP A 450 -20.77 -6.11 2.57
C ASP A 450 -19.53 -5.46 1.96
N MET A 451 -18.34 -5.95 2.30
CA MET A 451 -17.08 -5.46 1.74
C MET A 451 -16.90 -5.92 0.29
N GLN A 452 -17.29 -7.15 -0.07
CA GLN A 452 -17.32 -7.64 -1.46
C GLN A 452 -18.26 -6.81 -2.33
N TYR A 453 -19.48 -6.52 -1.84
CA TYR A 453 -20.39 -5.61 -2.52
C TYR A 453 -19.79 -4.21 -2.68
N ALA A 454 -19.05 -3.72 -1.67
CA ALA A 454 -18.40 -2.42 -1.72
C ALA A 454 -17.24 -2.36 -2.74
N ILE A 455 -16.42 -3.43 -2.80
CA ILE A 455 -15.37 -3.63 -3.80
C ILE A 455 -16.01 -3.61 -5.19
N ASP A 456 -16.98 -4.50 -5.44
CA ASP A 456 -17.65 -4.62 -6.74
C ASP A 456 -18.33 -3.31 -7.16
N ASN A 457 -19.21 -2.73 -6.34
CA ASN A 457 -20.13 -1.67 -6.77
C ASN A 457 -19.63 -0.23 -6.54
N TYR A 458 -18.48 -0.03 -5.87
CA TYR A 458 -17.96 1.32 -5.59
C TYR A 458 -16.43 1.48 -5.65
N LEU A 459 -15.66 0.40 -5.77
CA LEU A 459 -14.22 0.51 -6.02
C LEU A 459 -13.86 0.06 -7.43
N TRP A 460 -14.44 -1.05 -7.89
CA TRP A 460 -14.08 -1.69 -9.15
C TRP A 460 -15.04 -1.34 -10.29
N ASN A 461 -16.34 -1.58 -10.10
CA ASN A 461 -17.36 -1.32 -11.11
C ASN A 461 -18.13 -0.04 -10.78
N LEU A 462 -17.60 1.11 -11.19
CA LEU A 462 -18.28 2.41 -11.09
C LEU A 462 -19.29 2.66 -12.23
N ASP A 463 -20.08 1.65 -12.60
CA ASP A 463 -21.06 1.75 -13.70
C ASP A 463 -21.98 2.99 -13.57
N GLY A 464 -21.93 3.85 -14.59
CA GLY A 464 -22.70 5.10 -14.65
C GLY A 464 -22.10 6.29 -13.90
N SER A 465 -20.92 6.14 -13.28
CA SER A 465 -20.04 7.26 -12.93
C SER A 465 -19.66 8.04 -14.19
N LYS A 466 -19.51 9.38 -14.07
CA LYS A 466 -18.97 10.25 -15.13
C LYS A 466 -17.46 10.46 -15.02
N TRP A 467 -16.83 9.73 -14.12
CA TRP A 467 -15.45 9.91 -13.68
C TRP A 467 -14.69 8.61 -13.88
N PHE A 468 -13.41 8.62 -13.49
CA PHE A 468 -12.50 7.48 -13.61
C PHE A 468 -13.15 6.14 -13.27
N ASP A 469 -12.93 5.16 -14.15
CA ASP A 469 -13.30 3.76 -13.95
C ASP A 469 -12.02 3.00 -13.57
N GLU A 470 -12.01 2.38 -12.40
CA GLU A 470 -10.84 1.71 -11.85
C GLU A 470 -10.47 0.44 -12.65
N ARG A 471 -11.39 -0.10 -13.48
CA ARG A 471 -11.08 -1.16 -14.47
C ARG A 471 -10.04 -0.70 -15.49
N ASP A 472 -10.10 0.58 -15.88
CA ASP A 472 -9.23 1.15 -16.92
C ASP A 472 -7.89 1.67 -16.36
N VAL A 473 -7.79 1.86 -15.04
CA VAL A 473 -6.59 2.41 -14.37
C VAL A 473 -5.33 1.56 -14.61
N ASN A 474 -5.49 0.27 -14.89
CA ASN A 474 -4.41 -0.69 -15.14
C ASN A 474 -3.36 -0.61 -14.02
N ASP A 475 -3.76 -1.05 -12.82
CA ASP A 475 -2.91 -1.10 -11.64
C ASP A 475 -3.07 -2.43 -10.90
N THR A 476 -1.99 -3.22 -10.90
CA THR A 476 -1.97 -4.59 -10.37
C THR A 476 -2.53 -4.70 -8.95
N LEU A 477 -2.32 -3.70 -8.08
CA LEU A 477 -2.84 -3.78 -6.72
C LEU A 477 -4.37 -3.80 -6.70
N PHE A 478 -4.99 -2.88 -7.44
CA PHE A 478 -6.44 -2.75 -7.49
C PHE A 478 -7.07 -3.97 -8.18
N ASN A 479 -6.42 -4.48 -9.24
CA ASN A 479 -6.77 -5.77 -9.85
C ASN A 479 -6.73 -6.93 -8.82
N TYR A 480 -5.61 -7.14 -8.13
CA TYR A 480 -5.44 -8.31 -7.26
C TYR A 480 -6.23 -8.23 -5.95
N TYR A 481 -6.41 -7.04 -5.37
CA TYR A 481 -7.31 -6.85 -4.22
C TYR A 481 -8.78 -7.05 -4.61
N THR A 482 -9.18 -6.65 -5.82
CA THR A 482 -10.52 -6.97 -6.34
C THR A 482 -10.68 -8.48 -6.54
N ALA A 483 -9.78 -9.12 -7.29
CA ALA A 483 -9.86 -10.56 -7.58
C ALA A 483 -9.85 -11.40 -6.29
N GLY A 484 -8.93 -11.12 -5.37
CA GLY A 484 -8.84 -11.79 -4.07
C GLY A 484 -10.03 -11.50 -3.15
N GLY A 485 -10.53 -10.28 -3.14
CA GLY A 485 -11.68 -9.90 -2.32
C GLY A 485 -12.97 -10.58 -2.79
N LEU A 486 -13.25 -10.51 -4.09
CA LEU A 486 -14.47 -11.10 -4.68
C LEU A 486 -14.47 -12.62 -4.66
N SER A 487 -13.30 -13.28 -4.70
CA SER A 487 -13.22 -14.74 -4.59
C SER A 487 -13.41 -15.28 -3.17
N GLY A 488 -13.48 -14.42 -2.15
CA GLY A 488 -13.65 -14.83 -0.74
C GLY A 488 -12.37 -15.35 -0.07
N SER A 489 -11.24 -15.33 -0.76
CA SER A 489 -9.93 -15.74 -0.24
C SER A 489 -9.55 -14.95 1.01
N SER A 490 -9.19 -15.64 2.09
CA SER A 490 -8.86 -15.02 3.37
C SER A 490 -7.68 -15.70 4.08
N ALA A 491 -7.20 -15.11 5.17
CA ALA A 491 -6.17 -15.70 6.03
C ALA A 491 -6.63 -16.97 6.78
N PHE A 492 -7.88 -17.40 6.56
CA PHE A 492 -8.50 -18.59 7.17
C PHE A 492 -8.96 -19.63 6.14
N ASN A 493 -9.02 -19.28 4.85
CA ASN A 493 -9.52 -20.15 3.79
C ASN A 493 -8.95 -19.74 2.41
N SER A 494 -8.67 -20.72 1.55
CA SER A 494 -8.46 -20.50 0.11
C SER A 494 -9.70 -19.86 -0.53
N ALA A 495 -9.57 -19.38 -1.77
CA ALA A 495 -10.64 -18.79 -2.54
C ALA A 495 -11.87 -19.71 -2.61
N GLU A 496 -13.05 -19.16 -2.35
CA GLU A 496 -14.34 -19.85 -2.39
C GLU A 496 -14.83 -20.03 -3.85
N THR A 497 -14.32 -19.20 -4.76
CA THR A 497 -14.49 -19.32 -6.22
C THR A 497 -13.16 -19.10 -6.93
N PRO A 498 -12.95 -19.61 -8.16
CA PRO A 498 -11.77 -19.24 -8.96
C PRO A 498 -11.64 -17.72 -9.13
N PHE A 499 -10.40 -17.21 -9.17
CA PHE A 499 -10.14 -15.81 -9.49
C PHE A 499 -10.58 -15.49 -10.93
N ASP A 500 -11.23 -14.35 -11.15
CA ASP A 500 -11.69 -13.95 -12.49
C ASP A 500 -10.51 -13.52 -13.38
N PRO A 501 -10.22 -14.21 -14.50
CA PRO A 501 -9.17 -13.82 -15.43
C PRO A 501 -9.34 -12.42 -16.02
N ALA A 502 -10.59 -11.94 -16.17
CA ALA A 502 -10.85 -10.57 -16.65
C ALA A 502 -10.32 -9.49 -15.68
N ILE A 503 -10.10 -9.84 -14.40
CA ILE A 503 -9.52 -8.97 -13.38
C ILE A 503 -8.04 -9.29 -13.18
N VAL A 504 -7.63 -10.57 -13.20
CA VAL A 504 -6.24 -10.98 -12.97
C VAL A 504 -5.31 -10.69 -14.17
N ASP A 505 -5.77 -10.90 -15.41
CA ASP A 505 -4.93 -10.74 -16.60
C ASP A 505 -4.45 -9.29 -16.82
N PRO A 506 -5.28 -8.24 -16.71
CA PRO A 506 -4.80 -6.86 -16.82
C PRO A 506 -3.83 -6.46 -15.70
N GLY A 507 -4.04 -6.95 -14.48
CA GLY A 507 -3.11 -6.76 -13.36
C GLY A 507 -1.77 -7.43 -13.63
N THR A 508 -1.79 -8.65 -14.16
CA THR A 508 -0.58 -9.39 -14.55
C THR A 508 0.13 -8.71 -15.72
N GLN A 509 -0.61 -8.20 -16.71
CA GLN A 509 -0.05 -7.43 -17.82
C GLN A 509 0.62 -6.15 -17.34
N THR A 510 0.03 -5.46 -16.36
CA THR A 510 0.63 -4.29 -15.71
C THR A 510 1.98 -4.61 -15.05
N LEU A 511 2.16 -5.80 -14.45
CA LEU A 511 3.47 -6.24 -13.96
C LEU A 511 4.47 -6.48 -15.09
N ARG A 512 4.04 -7.05 -16.22
CA ARG A 512 4.89 -7.25 -17.41
C ARG A 512 5.34 -5.91 -17.99
N ASP A 513 4.44 -4.94 -18.05
CA ASP A 513 4.66 -3.60 -18.61
C ASP A 513 5.33 -2.61 -17.65
N TYR A 514 5.41 -2.94 -16.34
CA TYR A 514 6.28 -2.26 -15.40
C TYR A 514 7.71 -2.18 -15.96
N ARG A 515 8.52 -1.19 -15.57
CA ARG A 515 9.89 -1.09 -16.12
C ARG A 515 10.78 -2.19 -15.55
N ASP A 516 11.96 -2.39 -16.13
CA ASP A 516 12.97 -3.30 -15.59
C ASP A 516 13.84 -2.61 -14.52
N ALA A 517 14.39 -3.42 -13.61
CA ALA A 517 15.46 -2.97 -12.72
C ALA A 517 16.79 -2.76 -13.51
N PRO A 518 17.65 -1.80 -13.10
CA PRO A 518 17.46 -0.86 -12.01
C PRO A 518 16.41 0.22 -12.34
N TYR A 519 15.46 0.42 -11.41
CA TYR A 519 14.28 1.24 -11.63
C TYR A 519 14.54 2.71 -11.27
N TRP A 520 15.12 3.42 -12.24
CA TRP A 520 15.45 4.84 -12.12
C TRP A 520 14.24 5.76 -12.27
N ASP A 521 14.22 6.80 -11.46
CA ASP A 521 13.25 7.91 -11.50
C ASP A 521 13.61 8.93 -12.59
N TYR A 522 13.49 8.55 -13.85
CA TYR A 522 13.80 9.41 -15.01
C TYR A 522 12.58 10.17 -15.54
N LYS A 523 12.81 11.40 -16.01
CA LYS A 523 11.76 12.24 -16.61
C LYS A 523 11.16 11.53 -17.82
N VAL A 524 9.84 11.40 -17.78
CA VAL A 524 9.03 11.01 -18.92
C VAL A 524 8.25 12.22 -19.40
N GLU A 525 8.41 12.48 -20.68
CA GLU A 525 7.63 13.44 -21.45
C GLU A 525 6.92 12.60 -22.50
N ASN A 526 5.62 12.39 -22.31
CA ASN A 526 4.74 11.76 -23.27
C ASN A 526 4.05 12.79 -24.17
N CYS A 527 3.80 14.00 -23.65
CA CYS A 527 3.16 15.10 -24.37
C CYS A 527 4.06 16.33 -24.36
N ASP A 528 4.34 16.92 -25.52
CA ASP A 528 5.08 18.18 -25.65
C ASP A 528 4.17 19.43 -25.56
N ASP A 529 4.78 20.62 -25.43
CA ASP A 529 4.06 21.91 -25.33
C ASP A 529 3.03 22.11 -26.46
N SER A 530 3.31 21.63 -27.67
CA SER A 530 2.42 21.77 -28.83
C SER A 530 1.29 20.76 -28.84
N GLU A 531 1.50 19.59 -28.25
CA GLU A 531 0.45 18.58 -28.04
C GLU A 531 -0.53 19.04 -26.96
N ILE A 532 0.00 19.56 -25.85
CA ILE A 532 -0.77 20.18 -24.76
C ILE A 532 -1.59 21.38 -25.28
N GLU A 533 -0.98 22.34 -26.01
CA GLU A 533 -1.71 23.47 -26.64
C GLU A 533 -2.79 23.00 -27.64
N SER A 534 -2.66 21.79 -28.19
CA SER A 534 -3.62 21.24 -29.15
C SER A 534 -4.74 20.38 -28.54
N GLY A 535 -4.65 20.03 -27.25
CA GLY A 535 -5.55 19.08 -26.59
C GLY A 535 -5.42 17.64 -27.06
N HIS A 536 -4.35 17.28 -27.79
CA HIS A 536 -4.15 15.95 -28.37
C HIS A 536 -2.68 15.55 -28.32
N CYS A 537 -2.40 14.36 -27.79
CA CYS A 537 -1.04 13.89 -27.55
C CYS A 537 -0.83 12.47 -28.08
N VAL A 538 0.34 12.22 -28.66
CA VAL A 538 0.80 10.86 -29.03
C VAL A 538 1.97 10.50 -28.12
N GLY A 539 1.76 9.53 -27.23
CA GLY A 539 2.74 9.08 -26.26
C GLY A 539 4.08 8.67 -26.86
N ASN A 540 5.12 8.56 -26.02
CA ASN A 540 6.49 8.36 -26.50
C ASN A 540 6.77 6.97 -27.15
N ASP A 541 5.78 6.07 -27.14
CA ASP A 541 5.76 4.85 -27.95
C ASP A 541 5.40 5.09 -29.43
N GLY A 542 4.84 6.26 -29.75
CA GLY A 542 4.37 6.66 -31.08
C GLY A 542 3.08 5.96 -31.53
N VAL A 543 2.31 5.36 -30.61
CA VAL A 543 1.08 4.60 -30.92
C VAL A 543 -0.07 4.82 -29.93
N THR A 544 0.21 5.20 -28.68
CA THR A 544 -0.85 5.56 -27.72
C THR A 544 -1.26 7.00 -27.97
N GLU A 545 -2.56 7.26 -28.19
CA GLU A 545 -3.13 8.58 -28.46
C GLU A 545 -4.13 8.94 -27.34
N TRP A 546 -4.11 10.19 -26.86
CA TRP A 546 -5.01 10.69 -25.81
C TRP A 546 -5.57 12.08 -26.13
N GLU A 547 -6.76 12.39 -25.62
CA GLU A 547 -7.17 13.78 -25.41
C GLU A 547 -6.48 14.32 -24.15
N VAL A 548 -5.83 15.48 -24.27
CA VAL A 548 -5.18 16.18 -23.15
C VAL A 548 -6.17 17.20 -22.60
N LEU A 549 -6.62 16.98 -21.37
CA LEU A 549 -7.65 17.79 -20.70
C LEU A 549 -7.09 19.08 -20.08
N GLY A 550 -5.78 19.29 -20.19
CA GLY A 550 -5.06 20.39 -19.57
C GLY A 550 -4.80 20.16 -18.09
N GLU A 551 -4.50 21.25 -17.41
CA GLU A 551 -4.03 21.32 -16.02
C GLU A 551 -5.22 21.40 -15.06
N VAL A 552 -6.12 20.41 -15.20
CA VAL A 552 -7.40 20.28 -14.49
C VAL A 552 -7.33 19.29 -13.32
N GLY A 553 -6.17 18.68 -13.12
CA GLY A 553 -5.91 17.67 -12.10
C GLY A 553 -5.71 18.26 -10.72
N ARG A 554 -5.52 17.37 -9.75
CA ARG A 554 -5.27 17.78 -8.36
C ARG A 554 -3.96 18.58 -8.26
N ASN A 555 -3.99 19.72 -7.58
CA ASN A 555 -2.87 20.67 -7.55
C ASN A 555 -2.52 21.23 -8.95
N ASP A 556 -3.49 21.22 -9.86
CA ASP A 556 -3.40 21.67 -11.25
C ASP A 556 -2.51 20.77 -12.14
N ASP A 557 -2.30 19.51 -11.71
CA ASP A 557 -1.69 18.43 -12.52
C ASP A 557 -2.24 18.40 -13.98
N LEU A 558 -1.34 18.26 -14.97
CA LEU A 558 -1.71 17.93 -16.36
C LEU A 558 -2.35 16.53 -16.45
N ILE A 559 -3.55 16.44 -17.03
CA ILE A 559 -4.36 15.21 -17.10
C ILE A 559 -4.68 14.80 -18.56
N ALA A 560 -4.55 13.50 -18.85
CA ALA A 560 -5.10 12.86 -20.03
C ALA A 560 -6.53 12.32 -19.76
N ASP A 561 -7.33 12.15 -20.81
CA ASP A 561 -8.69 11.59 -20.74
C ASP A 561 -8.75 10.15 -20.24
N SER A 562 -7.65 9.41 -20.38
CA SER A 562 -7.54 7.98 -20.10
C SER A 562 -6.21 7.63 -19.42
N PRO A 563 -6.13 6.51 -18.68
CA PRO A 563 -4.93 6.13 -17.94
C PRO A 563 -3.72 5.90 -18.84
N VAL A 564 -2.57 6.40 -18.41
CA VAL A 564 -1.30 6.22 -19.11
C VAL A 564 -0.85 4.76 -18.94
N PRO A 565 -0.64 4.01 -20.04
CA PRO A 565 -0.21 2.61 -19.96
C PRO A 565 1.11 2.45 -19.20
N MET A 566 1.22 1.44 -18.34
CA MET A 566 2.35 1.27 -17.40
C MET A 566 3.74 1.30 -18.07
N ALA A 567 3.86 0.79 -19.30
CA ALA A 567 5.11 0.82 -20.08
C ALA A 567 5.65 2.25 -20.29
N ILE A 568 4.77 3.20 -20.62
CA ILE A 568 5.11 4.60 -20.90
C ILE A 568 4.77 5.56 -19.75
N ARG A 569 4.10 5.09 -18.69
CA ARG A 569 3.80 5.84 -17.46
C ARG A 569 5.08 6.44 -16.85
N PRO A 570 5.08 7.70 -16.38
CA PRO A 570 6.21 8.24 -15.63
C PRO A 570 6.59 7.35 -14.44
N PRO A 571 7.88 7.23 -14.07
CA PRO A 571 8.26 6.53 -12.86
C PRO A 571 7.61 7.19 -11.65
N SER A 572 7.28 6.36 -10.68
CA SER A 572 6.90 6.81 -9.34
C SER A 572 7.64 5.97 -8.32
N ASN A 573 7.82 6.50 -7.12
CA ASN A 573 8.23 5.68 -5.98
C ASN A 573 7.06 4.93 -5.34
N TYR A 574 5.83 5.23 -5.78
CA TYR A 574 4.61 4.49 -5.41
C TYR A 574 3.49 4.77 -6.42
N HIS A 575 3.27 3.87 -7.37
CA HIS A 575 2.24 4.06 -8.41
C HIS A 575 0.85 4.17 -7.81
N TRP A 576 0.53 3.40 -6.77
CA TRP A 576 -0.83 3.29 -6.25
C TRP A 576 -1.38 4.60 -5.65
N ARG A 577 -0.51 5.53 -5.23
CA ARG A 577 -0.90 6.88 -4.77
C ARG A 577 -0.78 7.94 -5.87
N SER A 578 -0.15 7.61 -6.99
CA SER A 578 0.12 8.52 -8.10
C SER A 578 -1.10 8.58 -9.00
N ASN A 579 -1.37 9.73 -9.61
CA ASN A 579 -2.48 9.86 -10.54
C ASN A 579 -2.10 9.18 -11.88
N PRO A 580 -2.75 8.06 -12.27
CA PRO A 580 -2.37 7.29 -13.45
C PRO A 580 -2.71 8.00 -14.76
N TYR A 581 -3.43 9.13 -14.69
CA TYR A 581 -3.78 9.98 -15.83
C TYR A 581 -2.77 11.12 -16.09
N LYS A 582 -1.68 11.25 -15.31
CA LYS A 582 -0.60 12.23 -15.61
C LYS A 582 0.31 11.70 -16.74
N PRO A 583 0.28 12.25 -17.96
CA PRO A 583 1.13 11.77 -19.06
C PRO A 583 2.61 12.10 -18.82
N ASN A 584 2.90 13.23 -18.18
CA ASN A 584 4.25 13.72 -17.93
C ASN A 584 4.62 13.59 -16.43
N GLY A 585 5.91 13.38 -16.13
CA GLY A 585 6.40 13.32 -14.76
C GLY A 585 7.76 12.64 -14.61
N GLY A 586 8.05 12.12 -13.41
CA GLY A 586 9.31 11.49 -13.06
C GLY A 586 10.44 12.48 -12.76
N GLY A 587 11.48 12.01 -12.09
CA GLY A 587 12.62 12.81 -11.63
C GLY A 587 13.72 13.04 -12.67
N ASN A 588 14.94 13.35 -12.20
CA ASN A 588 16.09 13.62 -13.06
C ASN A 588 16.94 12.38 -13.41
N GLY A 589 16.49 11.18 -13.02
CA GLY A 589 17.21 9.92 -13.11
C GLY A 589 18.19 9.64 -11.97
N GLY A 590 18.36 10.57 -11.03
CA GLY A 590 19.29 10.46 -9.90
C GLY A 590 18.81 9.55 -8.77
N ASN A 591 17.49 9.33 -8.63
CA ASN A 591 16.93 8.39 -7.66
C ASN A 591 16.68 7.02 -8.32
N MET A 592 16.95 5.95 -7.58
CA MET A 592 16.51 4.59 -7.88
C MET A 592 15.37 4.24 -6.91
N ASN A 593 14.17 4.16 -7.48
CA ASN A 593 12.96 3.90 -6.73
C ASN A 593 12.93 2.41 -6.32
N SER A 594 12.42 2.15 -5.12
CA SER A 594 12.37 0.79 -4.55
C SER A 594 11.53 -0.23 -5.34
N ALA A 595 10.68 0.22 -6.27
CA ALA A 595 9.72 -0.59 -7.03
C ALA A 595 8.84 -1.47 -6.13
N ILE A 596 8.50 -0.98 -4.94
CA ILE A 596 7.79 -1.76 -3.94
C ILE A 596 6.36 -2.12 -4.39
N ASP A 597 5.79 -1.31 -5.28
CA ASP A 597 4.52 -1.60 -5.95
C ASP A 597 4.58 -2.96 -6.68
N PHE A 598 5.63 -3.17 -7.47
CA PHE A 598 5.84 -4.43 -8.20
C PHE A 598 6.07 -5.57 -7.21
N ARG A 599 7.00 -5.40 -6.26
CA ARG A 599 7.40 -6.48 -5.33
C ARG A 599 6.21 -7.02 -4.54
N TYR A 600 5.45 -6.12 -3.91
CA TYR A 600 4.30 -6.52 -3.10
C TYR A 600 3.21 -7.16 -3.96
N ALA A 601 2.83 -6.54 -5.09
CA ALA A 601 1.75 -7.09 -5.92
C ALA A 601 2.12 -8.46 -6.52
N TYR A 602 3.37 -8.65 -6.96
CA TYR A 602 3.86 -9.94 -7.44
C TYR A 602 3.82 -11.03 -6.34
N TRP A 603 4.42 -10.77 -5.18
CA TRP A 603 4.48 -11.77 -4.11
C TRP A 603 3.11 -12.03 -3.46
N LEU A 604 2.24 -11.02 -3.37
CA LEU A 604 0.83 -11.18 -3.01
C LEU A 604 0.10 -12.10 -4.00
N GLY A 605 0.23 -11.84 -5.31
CA GLY A 605 -0.42 -12.65 -6.35
C GLY A 605 0.04 -14.11 -6.37
N ARG A 606 1.31 -14.36 -6.01
CA ARG A 606 1.86 -15.73 -5.85
C ARG A 606 1.42 -16.43 -4.55
N TYR A 607 1.04 -15.67 -3.53
CA TYR A 607 0.71 -16.18 -2.19
C TYR A 607 -0.79 -16.40 -1.96
N VAL A 608 -1.64 -15.48 -2.45
CA VAL A 608 -3.09 -15.52 -2.27
C VAL A 608 -3.70 -16.58 -3.19
N LYS A 609 -4.47 -17.49 -2.60
CA LYS A 609 -5.08 -18.70 -3.18
C LYS A 609 -6.52 -18.87 -2.72
#